data_AF-A0A840B3X8-F1
#
_entry.id   AF-A0A840B3X8-F1
#
_cell.length_a   1.000
_cell.length_b   1.000
_cell.length_c   1.000
_cell.angle_alpha   90.00
_cell.angle_beta   90.00
_cell.angle_gamma   90.00
#
_symmetry.space_group_name_H-M   'P 1'
#
loop_
_entity.id
_entity.type
_entity.pdbx_description
1 polymer ?
#
loop_
_entity_poly.entity_id
_entity_poly.type
_entity_poly.pdbx_seq_one_letter_code
_entity_poly.pdbx_strand_id
1 'polypeptide(L)'
;MKMSVFYPAILMGASLMISGCSEQAEPEQETDKAVSASDVKDAARQRLTKAEQSAEVAAAEVVQAAKLSVTAAKLAVASAAQKDKQAAMELASKTEAAAVRAEERIKVTNSEIAGVVNENAKKAESLAKASVAASRDALAKTKASVEAGAKSDAAAAKAAALEAEQAANKAASAAVEASKAAAVAAKETWKKEMNETGQQD
;
A
#
# COMPACT_ATOMS: atom_id res chain seq x y z
N MET A 1 3.71 -45.25 26.81
CA MET A 1 3.01 -46.05 27.84
C MET A 1 3.45 -45.57 29.23
N LYS A 2 2.49 -45.51 30.19
CA LYS A 2 2.42 -44.73 31.47
C LYS A 2 1.79 -43.33 31.23
N MET A 3 0.48 -43.06 31.38
CA MET A 3 -0.45 -43.14 32.54
C MET A 3 0.11 -42.40 33.78
N SER A 4 -0.54 -41.43 34.45
CA SER A 4 -1.96 -41.06 34.65
C SER A 4 -2.06 -39.57 35.06
N VAL A 5 -3.06 -38.79 34.59
CA VAL A 5 -4.29 -38.35 35.29
C VAL A 5 -4.09 -37.81 36.72
N PHE A 6 -4.45 -36.55 36.99
CA PHE A 6 -5.31 -36.13 38.11
C PHE A 6 -5.69 -34.63 38.02
N TYR A 7 -7.00 -34.38 37.87
CA TYR A 7 -7.69 -33.13 38.21
C TYR A 7 -8.26 -33.30 39.63
N PRO A 8 -8.31 -32.22 40.44
CA PRO A 8 -9.61 -31.65 40.85
C PRO A 8 -9.53 -30.10 40.87
N ALA A 9 -10.48 -29.29 40.40
CA ALA A 9 -11.90 -29.14 40.74
C ALA A 9 -12.20 -28.81 42.22
N ILE A 10 -12.41 -27.50 42.45
CA ILE A 10 -13.40 -26.87 43.35
C ILE A 10 -13.13 -26.90 44.87
N LEU A 11 -13.00 -25.70 45.45
CA LEU A 11 -13.71 -25.37 46.70
C LEU A 11 -13.92 -23.84 46.83
N MET A 12 -15.18 -23.44 46.71
CA MET A 12 -15.70 -22.18 47.25
C MET A 12 -15.52 -22.18 48.77
N GLY A 13 -15.01 -21.07 49.31
CA GLY A 13 -15.08 -20.75 50.73
C GLY A 13 -15.70 -19.37 50.90
N ALA A 14 -16.98 -19.33 51.25
CA ALA A 14 -17.68 -18.14 51.71
C ALA A 14 -17.68 -18.08 53.25
N SER A 15 -17.61 -16.86 53.78
CA SER A 15 -18.10 -16.37 55.08
C SER A 15 -17.07 -15.81 56.07
N LEU A 16 -17.10 -14.46 56.15
CA LEU A 16 -17.32 -13.62 57.33
C LEU A 16 -16.40 -13.76 58.55
N MET A 17 -15.65 -12.69 58.81
CA MET A 17 -15.59 -12.06 60.14
C MET A 17 -15.55 -10.52 60.01
N ILE A 18 -16.41 -9.88 60.80
CA ILE A 18 -16.56 -8.42 60.96
C ILE A 18 -15.62 -7.94 62.06
N SER A 19 -15.21 -6.67 61.95
CA SER A 19 -14.89 -5.70 63.01
C SER A 19 -13.43 -5.26 63.11
N GLY A 20 -13.18 -4.05 62.64
CA GLY A 20 -11.94 -3.30 62.82
C GLY A 20 -11.89 -2.10 61.88
N CYS A 21 -12.45 -0.96 62.30
CA CYS A 21 -12.23 0.33 61.65
C CYS A 21 -10.73 0.62 61.57
N SER A 22 -10.21 0.86 60.36
CA SER A 22 -9.16 1.87 60.09
C SER A 22 -8.92 1.96 58.58
N GLU A 23 -9.01 3.19 58.08
CA GLU A 23 -8.48 3.68 56.81
C GLU A 23 -7.22 2.95 56.32
N GLN A 24 -7.29 2.39 55.09
CA GLN A 24 -6.43 2.77 53.97
C GLN A 24 -6.84 1.94 52.75
N ALA A 25 -7.66 2.54 51.89
CA ALA A 25 -7.70 2.13 50.50
C ALA A 25 -6.40 2.61 49.86
N GLU A 26 -5.47 1.70 49.59
CA GLU A 26 -4.49 1.92 48.54
C GLU A 26 -5.20 1.56 47.22
N PRO A 27 -5.55 2.53 46.36
CA PRO A 27 -5.86 2.20 45.00
C PRO A 27 -4.53 1.80 44.36
N GLU A 28 -4.46 0.57 43.85
CA GLU A 28 -3.48 0.22 42.83
C GLU A 28 -3.61 1.27 41.73
N GLN A 29 -2.59 2.12 41.59
CA GLN A 29 -2.42 3.00 40.46
C GLN A 29 -2.22 2.12 39.23
N GLU A 30 -3.31 1.71 38.59
CA GLU A 30 -3.33 1.68 37.14
C GLU A 30 -3.03 3.12 36.70
N THR A 31 -1.77 3.36 36.35
CA THR A 31 -1.40 4.57 35.60
C THR A 31 -2.08 4.47 34.25
N ASP A 32 -3.33 4.92 34.20
CA ASP A 32 -3.98 5.37 32.99
C ASP A 32 -3.09 6.51 32.47
N LYS A 33 -2.17 6.17 31.55
CA LYS A 33 -1.38 7.18 30.84
C LYS A 33 -2.38 7.97 30.02
N ALA A 34 -2.87 9.07 30.58
CA ALA A 34 -3.60 10.09 29.86
C ALA A 34 -2.70 10.52 28.69
N VAL A 35 -3.01 10.04 27.49
CA VAL A 35 -2.31 10.42 26.27
C VAL A 35 -2.54 11.91 26.12
N SER A 36 -1.48 12.71 26.23
CA SER A 36 -1.61 14.15 26.15
C SER A 36 -2.04 14.56 24.74
N ALA A 37 -2.72 15.71 24.60
CA ALA A 37 -3.07 16.24 23.28
C ALA A 37 -1.84 16.41 22.37
N SER A 38 -0.65 16.67 22.95
CA SER A 38 0.64 16.65 22.22
C SER A 38 1.02 15.27 21.70
N ASP A 39 0.84 14.20 22.50
CA ASP A 39 1.15 12.83 22.08
C ASP A 39 0.23 12.37 20.94
N VAL A 40 -1.04 12.77 20.96
CA VAL A 40 -2.00 12.50 19.86
C VAL A 40 -1.59 13.23 18.58
N LYS A 41 -1.21 14.50 18.67
CA LYS A 41 -0.76 15.31 17.53
C LYS A 41 0.52 14.76 16.91
N ASP A 42 1.50 14.36 17.73
CA ASP A 42 2.75 13.78 17.23
C ASP A 42 2.54 12.41 16.59
N ALA A 43 1.67 11.57 17.17
CA ALA A 43 1.32 10.27 16.60
C ALA A 43 0.60 10.40 15.24
N ALA A 44 -0.35 11.33 15.13
CA ALA A 44 -1.05 11.62 13.87
C ALA A 44 -0.07 12.14 12.79
N ARG A 45 0.84 13.04 13.16
CA ARG A 45 1.86 13.56 12.22
C ARG A 45 2.74 12.45 11.69
N GLN A 46 3.25 11.60 12.58
CA GLN A 46 4.12 10.50 12.20
C GLN A 46 3.41 9.49 11.29
N ARG A 47 2.14 9.18 11.56
CA ARG A 47 1.33 8.31 10.70
C ARG A 47 1.19 8.89 9.29
N LEU A 48 0.76 10.13 9.18
CA LEU A 48 0.54 10.78 7.88
C LEU A 48 1.85 10.96 7.08
N THR A 49 2.97 11.25 7.75
CA THR A 49 4.29 11.29 7.08
C THR A 49 4.71 9.92 6.57
N LYS A 50 4.49 8.84 7.33
CA LYS A 50 4.77 7.47 6.85
C LYS A 50 3.88 7.09 5.67
N ALA A 51 2.62 7.49 5.71
CA ALA A 51 1.65 7.23 4.66
C ALA A 51 2.02 7.94 3.34
N GLU A 52 2.51 9.18 3.42
CA GLU A 52 3.04 9.96 2.29
C GLU A 52 4.28 9.29 1.69
N GLN A 53 5.28 8.96 2.52
CA GLN A 53 6.50 8.28 2.07
C GLN A 53 6.20 6.92 1.42
N SER A 54 5.27 6.15 1.98
CA SER A 54 4.85 4.85 1.42
C SER A 54 4.25 5.02 0.02
N ALA A 55 3.43 6.05 -0.19
CA ALA A 55 2.82 6.35 -1.49
C ALA A 55 3.86 6.85 -2.51
N GLU A 56 4.87 7.62 -2.09
CA GLU A 56 5.97 8.04 -2.97
C GLU A 56 6.85 6.87 -3.40
N VAL A 57 7.23 5.99 -2.47
CA VAL A 57 7.99 4.76 -2.77
C VAL A 57 7.23 3.88 -3.74
N ALA A 58 5.92 3.70 -3.53
CA ALA A 58 5.03 3.00 -4.44
C ALA A 58 5.10 3.55 -5.88
N ALA A 59 4.97 4.87 -6.04
CA ALA A 59 5.03 5.50 -7.35
C ALA A 59 6.41 5.36 -8.00
N ALA A 60 7.49 5.50 -7.22
CA ALA A 60 8.85 5.35 -7.72
C ALA A 60 9.12 3.92 -8.22
N GLU A 61 8.65 2.89 -7.50
CA GLU A 61 8.75 1.49 -7.92
C GLU A 61 8.04 1.26 -9.27
N VAL A 62 6.83 1.80 -9.45
CA VAL A 62 6.09 1.67 -10.72
C VAL A 62 6.79 2.41 -11.85
N VAL A 63 7.29 3.63 -11.62
CA VAL A 63 8.03 4.39 -12.62
C VAL A 63 9.29 3.65 -13.06
N GLN A 64 10.03 3.09 -12.10
CA GLN A 64 11.23 2.30 -12.41
C GLN A 64 10.88 1.05 -13.21
N ALA A 65 9.84 0.33 -12.80
CA ALA A 65 9.40 -0.88 -13.48
C ALA A 65 8.90 -0.56 -14.90
N ALA A 66 8.11 0.49 -15.08
CA ALA A 66 7.65 0.97 -16.37
C ALA A 66 8.83 1.29 -17.31
N LYS A 67 9.89 1.95 -16.82
CA LYS A 67 11.12 2.17 -17.61
C LYS A 67 11.76 0.85 -18.06
N LEU A 68 11.79 -0.15 -17.18
CA LEU A 68 12.28 -1.48 -17.54
C LEU A 68 11.38 -2.16 -18.58
N SER A 69 10.05 -2.01 -18.47
CA SER A 69 9.09 -2.51 -19.46
C SER A 69 9.26 -1.86 -20.83
N VAL A 70 9.58 -0.56 -20.87
CA VAL A 70 9.90 0.14 -22.13
C VAL A 70 11.18 -0.43 -22.74
N THR A 71 12.21 -0.66 -21.93
CA THR A 71 13.45 -1.33 -22.38
C THR A 71 13.15 -2.72 -22.92
N ALA A 72 12.30 -3.48 -22.24
CA ALA A 72 11.81 -4.78 -22.68
C ALA A 72 11.11 -4.74 -24.04
N ALA A 73 10.19 -3.81 -24.24
CA ALA A 73 9.50 -3.64 -25.52
C ALA A 73 10.48 -3.34 -26.67
N LYS A 74 11.51 -2.52 -26.40
CA LYS A 74 12.57 -2.21 -27.37
C LYS A 74 13.45 -3.44 -27.67
N LEU A 75 13.82 -4.20 -26.64
CA LEU A 75 14.59 -5.45 -26.78
C LEU A 75 13.82 -6.52 -27.56
N ALA A 76 12.51 -6.66 -27.33
CA ALA A 76 11.66 -7.64 -28.00
C ALA A 76 11.62 -7.44 -29.53
N VAL A 77 11.77 -6.20 -29.99
CA VAL A 77 11.82 -5.86 -31.42
C VAL A 77 13.24 -5.98 -31.98
N ALA A 78 14.26 -5.63 -31.19
CA ALA A 78 15.64 -5.59 -31.66
C ALA A 78 16.33 -6.96 -31.70
N SER A 79 15.88 -7.93 -30.89
CA SER A 79 16.55 -9.22 -30.74
C SER A 79 15.73 -10.40 -31.27
N ALA A 80 16.39 -11.24 -32.07
CA ALA A 80 15.86 -12.56 -32.45
C ALA A 80 16.02 -13.61 -31.33
N ALA A 81 16.82 -13.33 -30.30
CA ALA A 81 17.17 -14.30 -29.27
C ALA A 81 15.99 -14.56 -28.32
N GLN A 82 15.69 -15.84 -28.07
CA GLN A 82 14.63 -16.26 -27.17
C GLN A 82 14.85 -15.78 -25.72
N LYS A 83 16.10 -15.69 -25.29
CA LYS A 83 16.48 -15.18 -23.96
C LYS A 83 16.05 -13.72 -23.76
N ASP A 84 16.16 -12.90 -24.79
CA ASP A 84 15.79 -11.48 -24.71
C ASP A 84 14.27 -11.31 -24.72
N LYS A 85 13.55 -12.19 -25.43
CA LYS A 85 12.08 -12.26 -25.37
C LYS A 85 11.58 -12.67 -23.98
N GLN A 86 12.25 -13.61 -23.32
CA GLN A 86 11.95 -13.99 -21.93
C GLN A 86 12.24 -12.84 -20.95
N ALA A 87 13.40 -12.18 -21.10
CA ALA A 87 13.73 -11.01 -20.31
C ALA A 87 12.69 -9.89 -20.50
N ALA A 88 12.21 -9.68 -21.73
CA ALA A 88 11.18 -8.69 -22.00
C ALA A 88 9.87 -8.98 -21.25
N MET A 89 9.43 -10.24 -21.26
CA MET A 89 8.25 -10.69 -20.52
C MET A 89 8.43 -10.56 -19.00
N GLU A 90 9.61 -10.88 -18.48
CA GLU A 90 9.91 -10.76 -17.05
C GLU A 90 9.84 -9.30 -16.57
N LEU A 91 10.42 -8.37 -17.34
CA LEU A 91 10.40 -6.94 -17.00
C LEU A 91 8.99 -6.35 -17.08
N ALA A 92 8.18 -6.76 -18.06
CA ALA A 92 6.78 -6.35 -18.14
C ALA A 92 5.96 -6.90 -16.96
N SER A 93 6.20 -8.15 -16.55
CA SER A 93 5.58 -8.75 -15.36
C SER A 93 5.97 -8.02 -14.06
N LYS A 94 7.24 -7.61 -13.92
CA LYS A 94 7.70 -6.77 -12.79
C LYS A 94 6.96 -5.44 -12.70
N THR A 95 6.54 -4.88 -13.84
CA THR A 95 5.76 -3.63 -13.90
C THR A 95 4.36 -3.81 -13.36
N GLU A 96 3.67 -4.87 -13.77
CA GLU A 96 2.38 -5.22 -13.17
C GLU A 96 2.51 -5.44 -11.66
N ALA A 97 3.49 -6.22 -11.22
CA ALA A 97 3.71 -6.50 -9.81
C ALA A 97 4.00 -5.22 -9.00
N ALA A 98 4.77 -4.28 -9.55
CA ALA A 98 5.00 -2.97 -8.92
C ALA A 98 3.71 -2.15 -8.82
N ALA A 99 2.88 -2.14 -9.87
CA ALA A 99 1.61 -1.41 -9.85
C ALA A 99 0.62 -1.99 -8.84
N VAL A 100 0.56 -3.31 -8.70
CA VAL A 100 -0.28 -3.97 -7.68
C VAL A 100 0.19 -3.60 -6.27
N ARG A 101 1.51 -3.68 -6.00
CA ARG A 101 2.06 -3.23 -4.72
C ARG A 101 1.77 -1.75 -4.44
N ALA A 102 1.81 -0.91 -5.47
CA ALA A 102 1.47 0.50 -5.33
C ALA A 102 0.00 0.72 -4.98
N GLU A 103 -0.92 -0.03 -5.60
CA GLU A 103 -2.33 -0.02 -5.25
C GLU A 103 -2.56 -0.44 -3.79
N GLU A 104 -1.90 -1.51 -3.34
CA GLU A 104 -1.99 -1.97 -1.95
C GLU A 104 -1.46 -0.94 -0.97
N ARG A 105 -0.30 -0.34 -1.22
CA ARG A 105 0.28 0.72 -0.38
C ARG A 105 -0.66 1.93 -0.29
N ILE A 106 -1.28 2.33 -1.40
CA ILE A 106 -2.24 3.44 -1.42
C ILE A 106 -3.52 3.10 -0.65
N LYS A 107 -4.03 1.87 -0.73
CA LYS A 107 -5.16 1.42 0.09
C LYS A 107 -4.82 1.47 1.59
N VAL A 108 -3.62 1.04 1.97
CA VAL A 108 -3.14 1.13 3.36
C VAL A 108 -3.05 2.59 3.80
N THR A 109 -2.39 3.45 3.00
CA THR A 109 -2.31 4.90 3.24
C THR A 109 -3.70 5.52 3.42
N ASN A 110 -4.67 5.17 2.57
CA ASN A 110 -6.04 5.67 2.70
C ASN A 110 -6.76 5.15 3.95
N SER A 111 -6.48 3.91 4.39
CA SER A 111 -7.04 3.37 5.62
C SER A 111 -6.49 4.07 6.88
N GLU A 112 -5.25 4.57 6.84
CA GLU A 112 -4.67 5.37 7.92
C GLU A 112 -5.23 6.79 7.99
N ILE A 113 -5.91 7.23 6.93
CA ILE A 113 -6.61 8.53 6.84
C ILE A 113 -8.07 8.43 7.35
N ALA A 114 -8.48 7.28 7.91
CA ALA A 114 -9.85 6.98 8.32
C ALA A 114 -10.43 8.00 9.33
N GLY A 115 -11.32 8.85 8.83
CA GLY A 115 -12.04 9.86 9.61
C GLY A 115 -12.80 10.89 8.76
N VAL A 116 -12.48 11.00 7.47
CA VAL A 116 -13.12 11.96 6.56
C VAL A 116 -13.39 11.31 5.22
N VAL A 117 -14.56 11.55 4.62
CA VAL A 117 -14.75 11.32 3.19
C VAL A 117 -13.80 12.27 2.46
N ASN A 118 -12.61 11.77 2.13
CA ASN A 118 -11.60 12.54 1.43
C ASN A 118 -11.65 12.17 -0.07
N GLU A 119 -12.13 13.12 -0.89
CA GLU A 119 -12.21 12.94 -2.34
C GLU A 119 -10.83 12.69 -2.98
N ASN A 120 -9.75 13.24 -2.40
CA ASN A 120 -8.39 12.95 -2.84
C ASN A 120 -7.96 11.52 -2.51
N ALA A 121 -8.42 10.94 -1.39
CA ALA A 121 -8.17 9.52 -1.09
C ALA A 121 -8.88 8.60 -2.11
N LYS A 122 -10.15 8.87 -2.44
CA LYS A 122 -10.88 8.13 -3.49
C LYS A 122 -10.21 8.28 -4.85
N LYS A 123 -9.77 9.49 -5.18
CA LYS A 123 -9.01 9.78 -6.41
C LYS A 123 -7.70 8.99 -6.45
N ALA A 124 -6.96 8.93 -5.34
CA ALA A 124 -5.73 8.15 -5.23
C ALA A 124 -5.99 6.67 -5.52
N GLU A 125 -7.02 6.07 -4.94
CA GLU A 125 -7.42 4.68 -5.21
C GLU A 125 -7.80 4.45 -6.67
N SER A 126 -8.59 5.35 -7.25
CA SER A 126 -9.00 5.24 -8.66
C SER A 126 -7.80 5.31 -9.60
N LEU A 127 -6.85 6.20 -9.33
CA LEU A 127 -5.63 6.35 -10.13
C LEU A 127 -4.69 5.14 -9.94
N ALA A 128 -4.61 4.58 -8.73
CA ALA A 128 -3.85 3.37 -8.47
C ALA A 128 -4.41 2.16 -9.26
N LYS A 129 -5.74 1.99 -9.28
CA LYS A 129 -6.41 0.99 -10.12
C LYS A 129 -6.13 1.22 -11.61
N ALA A 130 -6.15 2.47 -12.06
CA ALA A 130 -5.80 2.82 -13.44
C ALA A 130 -4.35 2.47 -13.77
N SER A 131 -3.41 2.64 -12.82
CA SER A 131 -2.01 2.24 -12.96
C SER A 131 -1.87 0.72 -13.14
N VAL A 132 -2.61 -0.07 -12.36
CA VAL A 132 -2.65 -1.54 -12.49
C VAL A 132 -3.22 -1.96 -13.84
N ALA A 133 -4.34 -1.38 -14.25
CA ALA A 133 -4.95 -1.68 -15.54
C ALA A 133 -4.01 -1.38 -16.72
N ALA A 134 -3.34 -0.22 -16.69
CA ALA A 134 -2.37 0.16 -17.70
C ALA A 134 -1.11 -0.73 -17.70
N SER A 135 -0.66 -1.20 -16.53
CA SER A 135 0.47 -2.14 -16.43
C SER A 135 0.13 -3.50 -17.02
N ARG A 136 -1.10 -3.98 -16.81
CA ARG A 136 -1.61 -5.21 -17.43
C ARG A 136 -1.70 -5.09 -18.95
N ASP A 137 -2.17 -3.95 -19.45
CA ASP A 137 -2.19 -3.68 -20.89
C ASP A 137 -0.77 -3.67 -21.46
N ALA A 138 0.19 -3.03 -20.77
CA ALA A 138 1.60 -3.04 -21.17
C ALA A 138 2.15 -4.47 -21.29
N LEU A 139 1.88 -5.34 -20.31
CA LEU A 139 2.26 -6.75 -20.35
C LEU A 139 1.63 -7.49 -21.53
N ALA A 140 0.33 -7.31 -21.76
CA ALA A 140 -0.36 -7.95 -22.87
C ALA A 140 0.22 -7.53 -24.23
N LYS A 141 0.54 -6.24 -24.40
CA LYS A 141 1.14 -5.72 -25.63
C LYS A 141 2.60 -6.14 -25.81
N THR A 142 3.39 -6.25 -24.74
CA THR A 142 4.72 -6.86 -24.80
C THR A 142 4.64 -8.32 -25.25
N LYS A 143 3.68 -9.09 -24.74
CA LYS A 143 3.44 -10.47 -25.17
C LYS A 143 3.09 -10.54 -26.66
N ALA A 144 2.18 -9.69 -27.13
CA ALA A 144 1.81 -9.61 -28.53
C ALA A 144 3.02 -9.25 -29.43
N SER A 145 3.90 -8.35 -28.97
CA SER A 145 5.13 -8.00 -29.68
C SER A 145 6.06 -9.20 -29.84
N VAL A 146 6.28 -9.94 -28.75
CA VAL A 146 7.10 -11.16 -28.75
C VAL A 146 6.54 -12.24 -29.68
N GLU A 147 5.21 -12.45 -29.66
CA GLU A 147 4.53 -13.42 -30.52
C GLU A 147 4.60 -13.04 -32.00
N ALA A 148 4.39 -11.76 -32.33
CA ALA A 148 4.54 -11.26 -33.69
C ALA A 148 5.99 -11.42 -34.19
N GLY A 149 6.98 -11.09 -33.35
CA GLY A 149 8.40 -11.30 -33.67
C GLY A 149 8.77 -12.77 -33.84
N ALA A 150 8.12 -13.69 -33.13
CA ALA A 150 8.29 -15.14 -33.34
C ALA A 150 7.70 -15.62 -34.68
N LYS A 151 6.70 -14.92 -35.21
CA LYS A 151 6.10 -15.17 -36.53
C LYS A 151 6.81 -14.40 -37.66
N SER A 152 7.96 -13.77 -37.36
CA SER A 152 8.69 -12.91 -38.29
C SER A 152 7.89 -11.71 -38.82
N ASP A 153 6.84 -11.29 -38.11
CA ASP A 153 6.06 -10.11 -38.43
C ASP A 153 6.63 -8.88 -37.70
N ALA A 154 7.64 -8.27 -38.33
CA ALA A 154 8.35 -7.13 -37.76
C ALA A 154 7.47 -5.88 -37.62
N ALA A 155 6.46 -5.70 -38.48
CA ALA A 155 5.56 -4.55 -38.44
C ALA A 155 4.61 -4.66 -37.24
N ALA A 156 3.97 -5.82 -37.07
CA ALA A 156 3.11 -6.07 -35.92
C ALA A 156 3.90 -6.07 -34.59
N ALA A 157 5.13 -6.61 -34.58
CA ALA A 157 5.98 -6.59 -33.40
C ALA A 157 6.31 -5.15 -32.95
N LYS A 158 6.65 -4.27 -33.90
CA LYS A 158 6.92 -2.85 -33.63
C LYS A 158 5.69 -2.10 -33.13
N ALA A 159 4.53 -2.33 -33.76
CA ALA A 159 3.28 -1.70 -33.35
C ALA A 159 2.92 -2.08 -31.92
N ALA A 160 2.95 -3.38 -31.59
CA ALA A 160 2.66 -3.86 -30.25
C ALA A 160 3.68 -3.38 -29.20
N ALA A 161 4.97 -3.27 -29.55
CA ALA A 161 5.98 -2.71 -28.65
C ALA A 161 5.73 -1.22 -28.35
N LEU A 162 5.33 -0.43 -29.35
CA LEU A 162 4.98 0.98 -29.15
C LEU A 162 3.75 1.13 -28.25
N GLU A 163 2.73 0.30 -28.45
CA GLU A 163 1.54 0.27 -27.59
C GLU A 163 1.89 -0.13 -26.15
N ALA A 164 2.81 -1.09 -25.97
CA ALA A 164 3.32 -1.48 -24.66
C ALA A 164 4.04 -0.31 -23.96
N GLU A 165 4.86 0.44 -24.69
CA GLU A 165 5.53 1.64 -24.17
C GLU A 165 4.53 2.71 -23.74
N GLN A 166 3.50 2.97 -24.54
CA GLN A 166 2.44 3.91 -24.19
C GLN A 166 1.66 3.48 -22.94
N ALA A 167 1.33 2.19 -22.83
CA ALA A 167 0.64 1.65 -21.67
C ALA A 167 1.51 1.71 -20.39
N ALA A 168 2.80 1.38 -20.49
CA ALA A 168 3.75 1.50 -19.38
C ALA A 168 3.90 2.95 -18.90
N ASN A 169 3.97 3.92 -19.82
CA ASN A 169 4.01 5.33 -19.48
C ASN A 169 2.71 5.79 -18.79
N LYS A 170 1.54 5.35 -19.27
CA LYS A 170 0.24 5.61 -18.62
C LYS A 170 0.22 5.05 -17.19
N ALA A 171 0.75 3.84 -16.99
CA ALA A 171 0.83 3.24 -15.66
C ALA A 171 1.68 4.07 -14.70
N ALA A 172 2.86 4.52 -15.15
CA ALA A 172 3.75 5.38 -14.38
C ALA A 172 3.09 6.72 -14.03
N SER A 173 2.46 7.39 -15.00
CA SER A 173 1.75 8.65 -14.76
C SER A 173 0.61 8.47 -13.75
N ALA A 174 -0.19 7.41 -13.89
CA ALA A 174 -1.28 7.12 -12.96
C ALA A 174 -0.78 6.86 -11.54
N ALA A 175 0.32 6.14 -11.36
CA ALA A 175 0.92 5.91 -10.03
C ALA A 175 1.43 7.19 -9.39
N VAL A 176 2.09 8.07 -10.16
CA VAL A 176 2.55 9.38 -9.67
C VAL A 176 1.38 10.26 -9.24
N GLU A 177 0.32 10.34 -10.05
CA GLU A 177 -0.87 11.12 -9.70
C GLU A 177 -1.61 10.52 -8.50
N ALA A 178 -1.61 9.19 -8.36
CA ALA A 178 -2.19 8.51 -7.20
C ALA A 178 -1.42 8.87 -5.91
N SER A 179 -0.09 8.86 -5.96
CA SER A 179 0.78 9.27 -4.85
C SER A 179 0.54 10.74 -4.45
N LYS A 180 0.47 11.65 -5.43
CA LYS A 180 0.15 13.07 -5.16
C LYS A 180 -1.23 13.22 -4.51
N ALA A 181 -2.23 12.51 -5.01
CA ALA A 181 -3.58 12.56 -4.43
C ALA A 181 -3.60 12.03 -2.99
N ALA A 182 -2.86 10.95 -2.70
CA ALA A 182 -2.70 10.43 -1.34
C ALA A 182 -1.99 11.44 -0.41
N ALA A 183 -0.95 12.13 -0.88
CA ALA A 183 -0.25 13.16 -0.10
C ALA A 183 -1.17 14.36 0.22
N VAL A 184 -1.97 14.80 -0.75
CA VAL A 184 -2.98 15.85 -0.52
C VAL A 184 -4.00 15.37 0.51
N ALA A 185 -4.47 14.13 0.40
CA ALA A 185 -5.43 13.56 1.34
C ALA A 185 -4.87 13.54 2.78
N ALA A 186 -3.62 13.10 2.95
CA ALA A 186 -2.95 13.10 4.24
C ALA A 186 -2.82 14.51 4.84
N LYS A 187 -2.43 15.50 4.02
CA LYS A 187 -2.30 16.90 4.46
C LYS A 187 -3.62 17.53 4.86
N GLU A 188 -4.70 17.25 4.13
CA GLU A 188 -6.04 17.75 4.46
C GLU A 188 -6.55 17.15 5.77
N THR A 189 -6.31 15.86 5.98
CA THR A 189 -6.67 15.18 7.24
C THR A 189 -5.90 15.75 8.42
N TRP A 190 -4.58 15.96 8.29
CA TRP A 190 -3.78 16.64 9.32
C TRP A 190 -4.37 17.99 9.71
N LYS A 191 -4.69 18.84 8.72
CA LYS A 191 -5.26 20.16 8.97
C LYS A 191 -6.59 20.08 9.71
N LYS A 192 -7.43 19.12 9.34
CA LYS A 192 -8.72 18.92 9.98
C LYS A 192 -8.54 18.48 11.44
N GLU A 193 -7.71 17.48 11.69
CA GLU A 193 -7.42 16.99 13.05
C GLU A 193 -6.84 18.09 13.95
N MET A 194 -5.96 18.94 13.41
CA MET A 194 -5.41 20.10 14.15
C MET A 194 -6.47 21.17 14.46
N ASN A 195 -7.43 21.38 13.56
CA ASN A 195 -8.51 22.35 13.78
C ASN A 195 -9.54 21.83 14.81
N GLU A 196 -9.86 20.54 14.78
CA GLU A 196 -10.81 19.91 15.70
C GLU A 196 -10.22 19.77 17.11
N THR A 197 -8.94 19.42 17.24
CA THR A 197 -8.24 19.36 18.54
C THR A 197 -7.89 20.74 19.12
N GLY A 198 -8.02 21.82 18.35
CA GLY A 198 -7.85 23.20 18.83
C GLY A 198 -9.15 23.88 19.28
N GLN A 199 -10.31 23.23 19.08
CA GLN A 199 -11.63 23.72 19.49
C GLN A 199 -12.15 23.04 20.76
N GLN A 200 -11.41 22.09 21.33
CA GLN A 200 -11.75 21.36 22.55
C GLN A 200 -11.07 21.90 23.83
N ASP A 201 -10.38 23.05 23.73
CA ASP A 201 -9.78 23.77 24.87
C ASP A 201 -10.69 24.90 25.37
#